data_AF-A0A7J4DDK9-F1
#
_entry.id   AF-A0A7J4DDK9-F1
#
_cell.length_a   1.000
_cell.length_b   1.000
_cell.length_c   1.000
_cell.angle_alpha   90.00
_cell.angle_beta   90.00
_cell.angle_gamma   90.00
#
_symmetry.space_group_name_H-M   'P 1'
#
loop_
_entity.id
_entity.type
_entity.pdbx_description
1 polymer ?
#
loop_
_entity_poly.entity_id
_entity_poly.type
_entity_poly.pdbx_seq_one_letter_code
_entity_poly.pdbx_strand_id
1 'polypeptide(L)'
;MDPGPQADDKFHDLGEAMWSERTSRITPRPNRQVVYMRPDDLHRLPLHGVEQNLAEGDMLLVDLGSLTHMPSQQDVCKKRVRDMGERIGLPVFSLNESDTLLMVPGARMRVDTVRHKLGMAIWSQLPESEF
;
A
#
# COMPACT_ATOMS: atom_id res chain seq x y z
N MET A 1 -24.44 -33.43 -5.07
CA MET A 1 -25.46 -32.51 -4.53
C MET A 1 -24.93 -32.07 -3.19
N ASP A 2 -24.42 -30.85 -3.12
CA ASP A 2 -23.94 -30.25 -1.87
C ASP A 2 -25.17 -29.93 -1.03
N PRO A 3 -25.38 -30.56 0.13
CA PRO A 3 -26.51 -30.25 0.97
C PRO A 3 -26.25 -28.85 1.50
N GLY A 4 -26.99 -27.86 1.01
CA GLY A 4 -26.90 -26.49 1.53
C GLY A 4 -27.02 -26.46 3.07
N PRO A 5 -26.65 -25.34 3.69
CA PRO A 5 -26.48 -25.22 5.13
C PRO A 5 -27.68 -25.80 5.90
N GLN A 6 -27.40 -26.69 6.85
CA GLN A 6 -28.42 -27.39 7.63
C GLN A 6 -28.86 -26.54 8.83
N ALA A 7 -30.06 -26.79 9.34
CA ALA A 7 -30.65 -26.00 10.43
C ALA A 7 -29.83 -26.02 11.74
N ASP A 8 -28.90 -26.97 11.88
CA ASP A 8 -28.01 -27.10 13.05
C ASP A 8 -26.56 -26.61 12.77
N ASP A 9 -26.31 -26.08 11.56
CA ASP A 9 -25.05 -25.40 11.26
C ASP A 9 -25.02 -24.07 12.02
N LYS A 10 -24.27 -24.05 13.12
CA LYS A 10 -24.02 -22.84 13.89
C LYS A 10 -23.31 -21.83 12.99
N PHE A 11 -23.95 -20.68 12.78
CA PHE A 11 -23.29 -19.55 12.14
C PHE A 11 -22.04 -19.17 12.94
N HIS A 12 -20.88 -19.33 12.33
CA HIS A 12 -19.63 -18.84 12.88
C HIS A 12 -19.44 -17.39 12.42
N ASP A 13 -19.85 -16.45 13.28
CA ASP A 13 -19.55 -15.04 13.03
C ASP A 13 -18.05 -14.79 13.25
N LEU A 14 -17.28 -14.80 12.15
CA LEU A 14 -15.85 -14.51 12.17
C LEU A 14 -15.53 -13.04 12.49
N GLY A 15 -16.55 -12.19 12.62
CA GLY A 15 -16.45 -10.80 13.09
C GLY A 15 -16.46 -10.66 14.61
N GLU A 16 -16.76 -11.71 15.38
CA GLU A 16 -16.74 -11.63 16.85
C GLU A 16 -15.35 -11.27 17.39
N ALA A 17 -15.33 -10.48 18.47
CA ALA A 17 -14.10 -10.04 19.13
C ALA A 17 -13.18 -11.22 19.53
N MET A 18 -13.75 -12.36 19.88
CA MET A 18 -13.01 -13.60 20.19
C MET A 18 -12.14 -14.09 19.03
N TRP A 19 -12.62 -13.98 17.79
CA TRP A 19 -11.85 -14.36 16.60
C TRP A 19 -10.78 -13.33 16.27
N SER A 20 -11.07 -12.04 16.43
CA SER A 20 -10.08 -10.97 16.29
C SER A 20 -8.94 -11.10 17.31
N GLU A 21 -9.27 -11.38 18.57
CA GLU A 21 -8.30 -11.56 19.65
C GLU A 21 -7.46 -12.83 19.45
N ARG A 22 -8.08 -13.96 19.11
CA ARG A 22 -7.34 -15.19 18.77
C ARG A 22 -6.42 -14.98 17.58
N THR A 23 -6.92 -14.36 16.51
CA THR A 23 -6.14 -14.11 15.29
C THR A 23 -4.98 -13.15 15.58
N SER A 24 -5.17 -12.11 16.39
CA SER A 24 -4.12 -11.15 16.71
C SER A 24 -3.02 -11.70 17.63
N ARG A 25 -3.32 -12.72 18.46
CA ARG A 25 -2.32 -13.42 19.28
C ARG A 25 -1.44 -14.37 18.47
N ILE A 26 -1.99 -14.95 17.40
CA ILE A 26 -1.31 -15.99 16.59
C ILE A 26 -0.66 -15.39 15.34
N THR A 27 -1.19 -14.29 14.84
CA THR A 27 -0.69 -13.61 13.64
C THR A 27 0.28 -12.52 14.04
N PRO A 28 1.57 -12.59 13.62
CA PRO A 28 2.49 -11.49 13.85
C PRO A 28 1.93 -10.20 13.24
N ARG A 29 2.10 -9.08 13.95
CA ARG A 29 1.71 -7.77 13.41
C ARG A 29 2.41 -7.59 12.04
N PRO A 30 1.68 -7.18 10.99
CA PRO A 30 2.30 -6.94 9.71
C PRO A 30 3.34 -5.83 9.86
N ASN A 31 4.62 -6.18 9.71
CA ASN A 31 5.72 -5.22 9.67
C ASN A 31 5.79 -4.66 8.24
N ARG A 32 5.13 -3.52 8.02
CA ARG A 32 5.05 -2.86 6.71
C ARG A 32 5.82 -1.55 6.78
N GLN A 33 6.72 -1.34 5.83
CA GLN A 33 7.51 -0.12 5.70
C GLN A 33 6.93 0.79 4.61
N VAL A 34 7.22 2.09 4.74
CA VAL A 34 7.03 3.04 3.65
C VAL A 34 8.42 3.35 3.10
N VAL A 35 8.68 2.87 1.88
CA VAL A 35 9.96 3.05 1.18
C VAL A 35 9.84 4.28 0.27
N TYR A 36 10.64 5.30 0.53
CA TYR A 36 10.73 6.47 -0.33
C TYR A 36 11.91 6.33 -1.29
N MET A 37 11.67 6.61 -2.57
CA MET A 37 12.65 6.48 -3.65
C MET A 37 12.62 7.70 -4.55
N ARG A 38 13.80 8.09 -5.04
CA ARG A 38 13.98 9.12 -6.07
C ARG A 38 14.93 8.63 -7.16
N PRO A 39 14.90 9.20 -8.37
CA PRO A 39 15.89 8.93 -9.40
C PRO A 39 17.32 9.15 -8.90
N ASP A 40 18.24 8.27 -9.31
CA ASP A 40 19.68 8.44 -9.10
C ASP A 40 20.26 9.59 -9.96
N ASP A 41 21.56 9.86 -9.82
CA ASP A 41 22.25 10.92 -10.58
C ASP A 41 22.24 10.67 -12.11
N LEU A 42 21.93 9.44 -12.53
CA LEU A 42 21.77 9.05 -13.92
C LEU A 42 20.29 9.04 -14.35
N HIS A 43 19.40 9.60 -13.53
CA HIS A 43 17.96 9.71 -13.73
C HIS A 43 17.24 8.35 -13.81
N ARG A 44 17.75 7.32 -13.11
CA ARG A 44 17.19 5.97 -13.09
C ARG A 44 16.59 5.65 -11.74
N LEU A 45 15.55 4.82 -11.75
CA LEU A 45 14.95 4.28 -10.53
C LEU A 45 15.58 2.92 -10.20
N PRO A 46 16.25 2.75 -9.04
CA PRO A 46 16.82 1.49 -8.60
C PRO A 46 15.74 0.54 -8.06
N LEU A 47 14.87 0.03 -8.93
CA LEU A 47 13.72 -0.81 -8.54
C LEU A 47 14.08 -2.27 -8.18
N HIS A 48 15.36 -2.60 -8.05
CA HIS A 48 15.77 -3.97 -7.73
C HIS A 48 15.32 -4.35 -6.31
N GLY A 49 14.68 -5.51 -6.15
CA GLY A 49 14.14 -5.98 -4.87
C GLY A 49 12.82 -5.32 -4.42
N VAL A 50 12.43 -4.19 -5.03
CA VAL A 50 11.21 -3.46 -4.66
C VAL A 50 9.95 -4.29 -4.86
N GLU A 51 9.89 -5.10 -5.93
CA GLU A 51 8.75 -5.99 -6.18
C GLU A 51 8.51 -6.98 -5.04
N GLN A 52 9.58 -7.50 -4.42
CA GLN A 52 9.47 -8.41 -3.29
C GLN A 52 8.96 -7.68 -2.04
N ASN A 53 9.49 -6.51 -1.74
CA ASN A 53 9.03 -5.70 -0.61
C ASN A 53 7.53 -5.34 -0.75
N LEU A 54 7.11 -4.95 -1.95
CA LEU A 54 5.71 -4.68 -2.26
C LEU A 54 4.83 -5.93 -2.08
N ALA A 55 5.33 -7.12 -2.44
CA ALA A 55 4.61 -8.38 -2.21
C ALA A 55 4.51 -8.75 -0.72
N GLU A 56 5.49 -8.36 0.10
CA GLU A 56 5.47 -8.53 1.57
C GLU A 56 4.55 -7.51 2.27
N GLY A 57 4.13 -6.47 1.55
CA GLY A 57 3.13 -5.50 2.00
C GLY A 57 3.68 -4.11 2.31
N ASP A 58 4.95 -3.83 1.97
CA ASP A 58 5.52 -2.49 2.03
C ASP A 58 4.86 -1.57 0.99
N MET A 59 4.86 -0.26 1.26
CA MET A 59 4.44 0.77 0.31
C MET A 59 5.67 1.43 -0.31
N LEU A 60 5.62 1.72 -1.62
CA LEU A 60 6.62 2.53 -2.31
C LEU A 60 6.06 3.93 -2.58
N LEU A 61 6.84 4.96 -2.24
CA LEU A 61 6.68 6.34 -2.70
C LEU A 61 7.81 6.68 -3.65
N VAL A 62 7.49 7.14 -4.86
CA VAL A 62 8.48 7.53 -5.87
C VAL A 62 8.37 9.03 -6.13
N ASP A 63 9.42 9.78 -5.83
CA ASP A 63 9.51 11.21 -6.07
C ASP A 63 10.37 11.51 -7.30
N LEU A 64 9.73 12.02 -8.33
CA LEU A 64 10.28 12.44 -9.61
C LEU A 64 10.44 13.97 -9.69
N GLY A 65 10.30 14.69 -8.58
CA GLY A 65 10.41 16.15 -8.51
C GLY A 65 11.75 16.67 -9.02
N SER A 66 12.83 15.89 -8.89
CA SER A 66 14.14 16.20 -9.46
C SER A 66 14.17 16.23 -10.99
N LEU A 67 13.19 15.61 -11.66
CA LEU A 67 13.08 15.52 -13.12
C LEU A 67 12.09 16.53 -13.71
N THR A 68 11.59 17.48 -12.93
CA THR A 68 10.58 18.48 -13.37
C THR A 68 11.01 19.28 -14.61
N HIS A 69 12.31 19.53 -14.78
CA HIS A 69 12.85 20.19 -15.99
C HIS A 69 13.25 19.21 -17.11
N MET A 70 13.03 17.90 -16.91
CA MET A 70 13.41 16.83 -17.82
C MET A 70 12.20 15.91 -18.11
N PRO A 71 11.17 16.40 -18.82
CA PRO A 71 9.90 15.70 -18.99
C PRO A 71 10.06 14.30 -19.63
N SER A 72 10.96 14.14 -20.61
CA SER A 72 11.23 12.84 -21.21
C SER A 72 11.79 11.82 -20.21
N GLN A 73 12.66 12.24 -19.29
CA GLN A 73 13.19 11.36 -18.24
C GLN A 73 12.13 11.04 -17.20
N GLN A 74 11.30 12.04 -16.86
CA GLN A 74 10.15 11.86 -15.98
C GLN A 74 9.20 10.80 -16.54
N ASP A 75 8.87 10.86 -17.83
CA ASP A 75 7.99 9.89 -18.50
C ASP A 75 8.57 8.48 -18.53
N VAL A 76 9.88 8.34 -18.77
CA VAL A 76 10.57 7.05 -18.69
C VAL A 76 10.49 6.47 -17.27
N CYS A 77 10.74 7.27 -16.25
CA CYS A 77 10.63 6.85 -14.86
C CYS A 77 9.18 6.46 -14.49
N LYS A 78 8.20 7.30 -14.85
CA LYS A 78 6.76 7.01 -14.66
C LYS A 78 6.38 5.68 -15.30
N LYS A 79 6.75 5.48 -16.57
CA LYS A 79 6.47 4.25 -17.30
C LYS A 79 7.07 3.05 -16.58
N ARG A 80 8.31 3.16 -16.11
CA ARG A 80 9.00 2.06 -15.43
C ARG A 80 8.33 1.65 -14.11
N VAL A 81 7.81 2.62 -13.34
CA VAL A 81 7.01 2.34 -12.13
C VAL A 81 5.67 1.68 -12.49
N ARG A 82 4.98 2.17 -13.53
CA ARG A 82 3.73 1.58 -14.03
C ARG A 82 3.93 0.16 -14.53
N ASP A 83 4.92 -0.08 -15.37
CA ASP A 83 5.27 -1.42 -15.89
C ASP A 83 5.57 -2.39 -14.73
N MET A 84 6.27 -1.93 -13.69
CA MET A 84 6.52 -2.73 -12.49
C MET A 84 5.21 -3.07 -11.76
N GLY A 85 4.35 -2.06 -11.50
CA GLY A 85 3.05 -2.26 -10.87
C GLY A 85 2.17 -3.24 -11.64
N GLU A 86 2.09 -3.09 -12.97
CA GLU A 86 1.37 -4.01 -13.85
C GLU A 86 1.88 -5.44 -13.75
N ARG A 87 3.21 -5.66 -13.74
CA ARG A 87 3.80 -7.01 -13.61
C ARG A 87 3.39 -7.71 -12.31
N ILE A 88 3.32 -6.98 -11.20
CA ILE A 88 3.00 -7.55 -9.88
C ILE A 88 1.51 -7.41 -9.52
N GLY A 89 0.69 -6.86 -10.42
CA GLY A 89 -0.74 -6.68 -10.22
C GLY A 89 -1.11 -5.63 -9.17
N LEU A 90 -0.23 -4.65 -8.92
CA LEU A 90 -0.46 -3.57 -7.96
C LEU A 90 -0.67 -2.23 -8.68
N PRO A 91 -1.71 -1.45 -8.31
CA PRO A 91 -1.99 -0.17 -8.94
C PRO A 91 -0.93 0.88 -8.61
N VAL A 92 -0.71 1.84 -9.51
CA VAL A 92 0.14 3.01 -9.27
C VAL A 92 -0.73 4.25 -9.23
N PHE A 93 -0.63 5.03 -8.15
CA PHE A 93 -1.36 6.26 -7.96
C PHE A 93 -0.44 7.46 -8.07
N SER A 94 -0.96 8.57 -8.59
CA SER A 94 -0.35 9.88 -8.43
C SER A 94 -0.89 10.52 -7.15
N LEU A 95 0.00 11.08 -6.34
CA LEU A 95 -0.34 11.78 -5.09
C LEU A 95 -0.38 13.30 -5.28
N ASN A 96 -0.02 13.81 -6.45
CA ASN A 96 -0.05 15.24 -6.76
C ASN A 96 -0.42 15.53 -8.23
N GLU A 97 -0.86 16.74 -8.51
CA GLU A 97 -1.33 17.12 -9.85
C GLU A 97 -0.24 17.09 -10.93
N SER A 98 1.03 17.22 -10.53
CA SER A 98 2.18 17.21 -11.44
C SER A 98 2.65 15.80 -11.83
N ASP A 99 2.02 14.75 -11.29
CA ASP A 99 2.46 13.36 -11.43
C ASP A 99 3.95 13.17 -11.09
N THR A 100 4.47 13.94 -10.14
CA THR A 100 5.86 13.81 -9.69
C THR A 100 5.97 12.96 -8.44
N LEU A 101 4.90 12.79 -7.66
CA LEU A 101 4.91 11.90 -6.50
C LEU A 101 3.97 10.73 -6.76
N LEU A 102 4.53 9.54 -6.91
CA LEU A 102 3.77 8.32 -7.18
C LEU A 102 3.74 7.41 -5.95
N MET A 103 2.67 6.65 -5.80
CA MET A 103 2.51 5.64 -4.75
C MET A 103 2.18 4.28 -5.36
N VAL A 104 2.88 3.24 -4.91
CA VAL A 104 2.52 1.85 -5.15
C VAL A 104 2.19 1.22 -3.79
N PRO A 105 0.92 0.87 -3.51
CA PRO A 105 0.56 0.21 -2.27
C PRO A 105 1.04 -1.24 -2.30
N GLY A 106 1.50 -1.74 -1.16
CA GLY A 106 1.86 -3.15 -1.01
C GLY A 106 0.67 -4.09 -1.09
N ALA A 107 0.98 -5.38 -1.19
CA ALA A 107 -0.01 -6.44 -1.14
C ALA A 107 -0.90 -6.32 0.10
N ARG A 108 -2.20 -6.59 -0.08
CA ARG A 108 -3.22 -6.52 0.97
C ARG A 108 -3.43 -5.11 1.57
N MET A 109 -2.98 -4.06 0.89
CA MET A 109 -3.35 -2.67 1.21
C MET A 109 -4.57 -2.25 0.38
N ARG A 110 -5.43 -1.42 0.99
CA ARG A 110 -6.57 -0.78 0.33
C ARG A 110 -6.37 0.73 0.36
N VAL A 111 -6.60 1.38 -0.77
CA VAL A 111 -6.47 2.83 -0.93
C VAL A 111 -7.87 3.38 -1.20
N ASP A 112 -8.33 4.32 -0.38
CA ASP A 112 -9.57 5.06 -0.64
C ASP A 112 -9.28 6.22 -1.60
N THR A 113 -9.64 6.02 -2.87
CA THR A 113 -9.46 7.00 -3.95
C THR A 113 -10.66 7.93 -4.11
N VAL A 114 -11.74 7.73 -3.36
CA VAL A 114 -13.00 8.48 -3.53
C VAL A 114 -13.11 9.54 -2.46
N ARG A 115 -12.97 9.15 -1.20
CA ARG A 115 -13.11 10.07 -0.06
C ARG A 115 -11.81 10.80 0.23
N HIS A 116 -10.70 10.37 -0.38
CA HIS A 116 -9.34 10.87 -0.10
C HIS A 116 -9.00 10.82 1.40
N LYS A 117 -9.66 9.93 2.15
CA LYS A 117 -9.43 9.71 3.57
C LYS A 117 -8.37 8.65 3.72
N LEU A 118 -7.12 9.06 3.52
CA LEU A 118 -5.97 8.32 4.03
C LEU A 118 -6.14 8.33 5.54
N GLY A 119 -6.42 7.17 6.13
CA GLY A 119 -6.83 7.01 7.53
C GLY A 119 -5.83 7.57 8.53
N MET A 120 -5.78 8.88 8.65
CA MET A 120 -5.34 9.56 9.85
C MET A 120 -6.52 9.41 10.79
N ALA A 121 -6.37 8.53 11.79
CA ALA A 121 -7.07 8.75 13.03
C ALA A 121 -6.90 10.24 13.34
N ILE A 122 -8.01 10.94 13.55
CA ILE A 122 -7.97 12.32 13.97
C ILE A 122 -7.14 12.30 15.26
N TRP A 123 -5.92 12.82 15.20
CA TRP A 123 -4.95 12.80 16.31
C TRP A 123 -5.47 13.51 17.58
N SER A 124 -6.66 14.09 17.53
CA SER A 124 -7.40 14.63 18.66
C SER A 124 -8.16 13.58 19.50
N GLN A 125 -7.94 12.28 19.28
CA GLN A 125 -8.58 11.20 20.06
C GLN A 125 -7.59 10.33 20.85
N LEU A 126 -6.30 10.64 20.83
CA LEU A 126 -5.33 9.99 21.72
C LEU A 126 -5.30 10.75 23.06
N PRO A 127 -5.53 10.09 24.22
CA PRO A 127 -5.35 10.72 25.51
C PRO A 127 -3.88 11.10 25.70
N GLU A 128 -3.62 12.29 26.25
CA GLU A 128 -2.28 12.86 26.48
C GLU A 128 -1.40 12.06 27.46
N SER A 129 -1.85 10.89 27.93
CA SER A 129 -1.21 10.12 28.99
C SER A 129 -0.14 9.11 28.53
N GLU A 130 0.32 9.17 27.27
CA GLU A 130 1.44 8.34 26.78
C GLU A 130 2.53 9.17 26.09
N PHE A 131 2.89 10.31 26.70
CA PHE A 131 4.18 10.97 26.48
C PHE A 131 4.97 11.04 27.79
#